data_AF-A0A953R9V3-F1
#
_entry.id   AF-A0A953R9V3-F1
#
_cell.length_a   1.000
_cell.length_b   1.000
_cell.length_c   1.000
_cell.angle_alpha   90.00
_cell.angle_beta   90.00
_cell.angle_gamma   90.00
#
_symmetry.space_group_name_H-M   'P 1'
#
loop_
_entity.id
_entity.type
_entity.pdbx_description
1 polymer ?
#
loop_
_entity_poly.entity_id
_entity_poly.type
_entity_poly.pdbx_seq_one_letter_code
_entity_poly.pdbx_strand_id
1 'polypeptide(L)'
;MINAQRPLISFTFDDFPRSALHTGGAILNRSGLAGTYYACLGLMGGETATGKLFNADDLKILIDRGHELGCHTYSHCHSWVPTRGHMKNP
;
A
#
# COMPACT_ATOMS: atom_id res chain seq x y z
N MET A 1 -18.69 -13.57 -14.45
CA MET A 1 -19.08 -13.54 -13.02
C MET A 1 -18.37 -14.68 -12.33
N ILE A 2 -17.67 -14.42 -11.22
CA ILE A 2 -17.00 -15.46 -10.45
C ILE A 2 -18.06 -16.26 -9.69
N ASN A 3 -18.15 -17.57 -9.93
CA ASN A 3 -19.02 -18.48 -9.17
C ASN A 3 -18.19 -19.18 -8.09
N ALA A 4 -18.04 -18.54 -6.93
CA ALA A 4 -17.21 -19.05 -5.85
C ALA A 4 -18.00 -20.07 -5.00
N GLN A 5 -17.43 -21.27 -4.83
CA GLN A 5 -18.01 -22.34 -4.00
C GLN A 5 -17.85 -22.07 -2.48
N ARG A 6 -17.15 -20.99 -2.11
CA ARG A 6 -16.90 -20.54 -0.73
C ARG A 6 -16.69 -19.03 -0.71
N PRO A 7 -16.83 -18.35 0.45
CA PRO A 7 -16.52 -16.93 0.57
C PRO A 7 -15.09 -16.63 0.13
N LEU A 8 -14.91 -15.55 -0.62
CA LEU A 8 -13.62 -15.01 -1.03
C LEU A 8 -13.44 -13.64 -0.41
N ILE A 9 -12.25 -13.38 0.13
CA ILE A 9 -11.87 -12.10 0.73
C ILE A 9 -10.51 -11.72 0.16
N SER A 10 -10.33 -10.44 -0.16
CA SER A 10 -9.03 -9.83 -0.42
C SER A 10 -8.84 -8.68 0.57
N PHE A 11 -7.71 -8.68 1.26
CA PHE A 11 -7.34 -7.61 2.19
C PHE A 11 -6.38 -6.66 1.49
N THR A 12 -6.76 -5.39 1.39
CA THR A 12 -5.95 -4.37 0.74
C THR A 12 -5.70 -3.17 1.64
N PHE A 13 -4.53 -2.55 1.50
CA PHE A 13 -4.16 -1.33 2.20
C PHE A 13 -3.63 -0.31 1.19
N ASP A 14 -4.21 0.89 1.20
CA ASP A 14 -3.83 2.00 0.32
C ASP A 14 -2.92 3.00 1.06
N ASP A 15 -2.13 3.76 0.31
CA ASP A 15 -1.10 4.75 0.73
C ASP A 15 0.08 4.21 1.55
N PHE A 16 -0.18 3.15 2.31
CA PHE A 16 0.70 2.38 3.18
C PHE A 16 1.26 3.18 4.38
N PRO A 17 0.40 3.58 5.33
CA PRO A 17 0.80 3.86 6.70
C PRO A 17 1.53 2.67 7.31
N ARG A 18 2.58 2.89 8.11
CA ARG A 18 3.38 1.80 8.71
C ARG A 18 2.56 0.85 9.57
N SER A 19 1.48 1.34 10.18
CA SER A 19 0.54 0.52 10.95
C SER A 19 -0.14 -0.57 10.11
N ALA A 20 -0.32 -0.34 8.80
CA ALA A 20 -0.88 -1.34 7.88
C ALA A 20 -0.02 -2.61 7.86
N LEU A 21 1.31 -2.48 7.86
CA LEU A 21 2.22 -3.63 7.87
C LEU A 21 2.49 -4.16 9.28
N HIS A 22 2.85 -3.27 10.20
CA HIS A 22 3.34 -3.69 11.52
C HIS A 22 2.20 -4.15 12.44
N THR A 23 0.99 -3.62 12.26
CA THR A 23 -0.19 -4.05 13.01
C THR A 23 -1.08 -4.95 12.13
N GLY A 24 -1.53 -4.44 10.99
CA GLY A 24 -2.45 -5.16 10.09
C GLY A 24 -1.83 -6.44 9.51
N GLY A 25 -0.66 -6.33 8.91
CA GLY A 25 0.07 -7.46 8.33
C GLY A 25 0.40 -8.53 9.37
N ALA A 26 0.80 -8.11 10.58
CA ALA A 26 1.02 -9.04 11.69
C ALA A 26 -0.25 -9.79 12.11
N ILE A 27 -1.43 -9.15 12.09
CA ILE A 27 -2.72 -9.83 12.34
C ILE A 27 -3.01 -10.87 11.24
N LEU A 28 -2.80 -10.49 9.98
CA LEU A 28 -3.02 -11.39 8.83
C LEU A 28 -2.08 -12.61 8.92
N ASN A 29 -0.79 -12.40 9.12
CA ASN A 29 0.18 -13.50 9.24
C ASN A 29 -0.15 -14.45 10.40
N ARG A 30 -0.60 -13.93 11.57
CA ARG A 30 -1.07 -14.79 12.68
C ARG A 30 -2.26 -15.68 12.31
N SER A 31 -3.05 -15.26 11.33
CA SER A 31 -4.17 -16.03 10.78
C SER A 31 -3.78 -16.89 9.57
N GLY A 32 -2.49 -16.95 9.21
CA GLY A 32 -2.02 -17.65 8.01
C GLY A 32 -2.41 -16.97 6.70
N LEU A 33 -2.71 -15.66 6.74
CA LEU A 33 -3.17 -14.85 5.61
C LEU A 33 -2.11 -13.83 5.19
N ALA A 34 -2.30 -13.31 3.97
CA ALA A 34 -1.55 -12.20 3.40
C ALA A 34 -2.51 -11.10 2.92
N GLY A 35 -1.98 -9.91 2.68
CA GLY A 35 -2.70 -8.78 2.10
C GLY A 35 -1.89 -8.15 0.97
N THR A 36 -2.57 -7.34 0.16
CA THR A 36 -1.97 -6.55 -0.90
C THR A 36 -1.86 -5.11 -0.45
N TYR A 37 -0.70 -4.51 -0.67
CA TYR A 37 -0.41 -3.18 -0.20
C TYR A 37 -0.06 -2.26 -1.36
N TYR A 38 -0.94 -1.31 -1.64
CA TYR A 38 -0.78 -0.37 -2.74
C TYR A 38 0.05 0.83 -2.26
N ALA A 39 1.33 0.84 -2.64
CA ALA A 39 2.28 1.86 -2.25
C ALA A 39 2.24 3.06 -3.21
N CYS A 40 2.15 4.26 -2.66
CA CYS A 40 2.43 5.50 -3.38
C CYS A 40 3.86 5.97 -3.07
N LEU A 41 4.81 5.67 -3.95
CA LEU A 41 6.24 5.88 -3.67
C LEU A 41 6.62 7.35 -3.43
N GLY A 42 5.90 8.32 -4.00
CA GLY A 42 6.13 9.74 -3.74
C GLY A 42 5.76 10.19 -2.32
N LEU A 43 5.06 9.34 -1.55
CA LEU A 43 4.75 9.58 -0.14
C LEU A 43 5.68 8.81 0.82
N MET A 44 6.60 7.99 0.30
CA MET A 44 7.49 7.14 1.11
C MET A 44 8.31 7.99 2.10
N GLY A 45 8.36 7.54 3.36
CA GLY A 45 9.04 8.25 4.44
C GLY A 45 8.32 9.50 4.95
N GLY A 46 7.17 9.86 4.37
CA GLY A 46 6.36 10.99 4.78
C GLY A 46 5.49 10.73 6.01
N GLU A 47 4.78 11.77 6.43
CA GLU A 47 3.78 11.74 7.51
C GLU A 47 2.47 12.32 6.99
N THR A 48 1.37 11.65 7.31
CA THR A 48 0.02 12.08 6.92
C THR A 48 -0.90 12.09 8.14
N ALA A 49 -2.17 12.46 7.95
CA ALA A 49 -3.18 12.35 9.00
C ALA A 49 -3.36 10.91 9.54
N THR A 50 -2.94 9.89 8.77
CA THR A 50 -3.00 8.47 9.17
C THR A 50 -1.71 7.98 9.84
N GLY A 51 -0.73 8.87 10.03
CA GLY A 51 0.55 8.61 10.68
C GLY A 51 1.71 8.50 9.70
N LYS A 52 2.83 7.93 10.19
CA LYS A 52 4.04 7.72 9.41
C LYS A 52 3.81 6.69 8.32
N LEU A 53 4.20 7.03 7.09
CA LEU A 53 4.15 6.15 5.95
C LEU A 53 5.36 5.21 5.90
N PHE A 54 5.24 4.16 5.11
CA PHE A 54 6.28 3.15 4.88
C PHE A 54 7.60 3.76 4.43
N ASN A 55 8.69 3.04 4.71
CA ASN A 55 10.02 3.31 4.18
C ASN A 55 10.53 2.14 3.32
N ALA A 56 11.73 2.27 2.78
CA ALA A 56 12.33 1.24 1.93
C ALA A 56 12.53 -0.11 2.66
N ASP A 57 12.87 -0.10 3.95
CA ASP A 57 13.02 -1.33 4.74
C ASP A 57 11.68 -2.05 4.92
N ASP A 58 10.58 -1.30 5.07
CA ASP A 58 9.24 -1.85 5.17
C ASP A 58 8.84 -2.61 3.89
N LEU A 59 9.32 -2.20 2.70
CA LEU A 59 9.07 -2.94 1.45
C LEU A 59 9.72 -4.31 1.45
N LYS A 60 10.93 -4.43 2.00
CA LYS A 60 11.61 -5.71 2.15
C LYS A 60 10.87 -6.61 3.13
N ILE A 61 10.51 -6.06 4.30
CA ILE A 61 9.75 -6.76 5.34
C ILE A 61 8.41 -7.27 4.80
N LEU A 62 7.72 -6.45 4.01
CA LEU A 62 6.44 -6.78 3.39
C LEU A 62 6.54 -8.07 2.56
N ILE A 63 7.50 -8.13 1.63
CA ILE A 63 7.71 -9.29 0.76
C ILE A 63 8.20 -10.50 1.57
N ASP A 64 9.14 -10.30 2.49
CA ASP A 64 9.68 -11.37 3.34
C ASP A 64 8.57 -12.00 4.23
N ARG A 65 7.49 -11.26 4.53
CA ARG A 65 6.30 -11.75 5.25
C ARG A 65 5.20 -12.33 4.36
N GLY A 66 5.45 -12.47 3.05
CA GLY A 66 4.54 -13.08 2.09
C GLY A 66 3.36 -12.18 1.68
N HIS A 67 3.44 -10.87 1.92
CA HIS A 67 2.46 -9.92 1.42
C HIS A 67 2.79 -9.47 -0.01
N GLU A 68 1.81 -8.91 -0.69
CA GLU A 68 1.96 -8.42 -2.06
C GLU A 68 2.17 -6.90 -2.09
N LEU A 69 3.08 -6.43 -2.95
CA LEU A 69 3.30 -5.01 -3.21
C LEU A 69 2.58 -4.61 -4.51
N GLY A 70 1.60 -3.71 -4.39
CA GLY A 70 0.90 -3.07 -5.49
C GLY A 70 1.33 -1.62 -5.70
N CYS A 71 0.94 -1.04 -6.85
CA CYS A 71 1.21 0.36 -7.18
C CYS A 71 -0.02 1.23 -6.93
N HIS A 72 0.13 2.32 -6.18
CA HIS A 72 -0.90 3.34 -5.97
C HIS A 72 -0.56 4.67 -6.67
N THR A 73 0.00 4.58 -7.88
CA THR A 73 0.64 5.71 -8.61
C THR A 73 1.87 6.27 -7.88
N TYR A 74 2.60 7.19 -8.52
CA TYR A 74 3.81 7.79 -7.93
C TYR A 74 3.51 9.04 -7.10
N SER A 75 2.73 10.00 -7.62
CA SER A 75 2.59 11.34 -7.03
C SER A 75 1.32 11.54 -6.20
N HIS A 76 0.54 10.50 -5.92
CA HIS A 76 -0.78 10.59 -5.27
C HIS A 76 -1.66 11.71 -5.87
N CYS A 77 -1.57 11.92 -7.18
CA CYS A 77 -2.39 12.92 -7.86
C CYS A 77 -3.79 12.36 -8.07
N HIS A 78 -4.83 13.20 -7.94
CA HIS A 78 -6.18 12.81 -8.29
C HIS A 78 -6.21 12.23 -9.71
N SER A 79 -6.63 10.98 -9.87
CA SER A 79 -6.58 10.24 -11.13
C SER A 79 -7.42 10.88 -12.26
N TRP A 80 -8.37 11.75 -11.91
CA TRP A 80 -9.16 12.54 -12.84
C TRP A 80 -8.49 13.87 -13.26
N VAL A 81 -7.43 14.30 -12.57
CA VAL A 81 -6.64 15.49 -12.93
C VAL A 81 -5.40 15.01 -13.69
N PRO A 82 -5.40 15.01 -15.04
CA PRO A 82 -4.20 14.70 -15.80
C PRO A 82 -3.14 15.75 -15.47
N THR A 83 -2.00 15.33 -14.95
CA THR A 83 -0.83 16.19 -14.85
C THR A 83 -0.33 16.48 -16.26
N ARG A 84 -0.85 17.53 -16.90
CA ARG A 84 -0.04 18.24 -17.90
C ARG A 84 1.19 18.74 -17.14
N GLY A 85 2.36 18.25 -17.58
CA GLY A 85 3.64 18.39 -16.89
C GLY A 85 3.77 19.67 -16.09
N HIS A 86 3.74 19.54 -14.76
CA HIS A 86 4.27 20.56 -13.90
C HIS A 86 5.80 20.44 -13.98
N MET A 87 6.38 21.08 -15.00
CA MET A 87 7.72 21.64 -14.87
C MET A 87 7.63 22.65 -13.72
N LYS A 88 8.05 22.23 -12.53
CA LYS A 88 8.54 23.16 -11.52
C LYS A 88 10.06 23.15 -11.62
N ASN A 89 10.62 24.26 -12.11
CA ASN A 89 11.87 24.89 -11.70
C ASN A 89 12.02 26.22 -12.46
N PRO A 90 12.67 27.26 -11.90
CA PRO A 90 13.20 27.40 -10.54
C PRO A 90 12.24 28.10 -9.55
#